data_AF-A0A524LJV5-F1
#
_entry.id   AF-A0A524LJV5-F1
#
_cell.length_a   1.000
_cell.length_b   1.000
_cell.length_c   1.000
_cell.angle_alpha   90.00
_cell.angle_beta   90.00
_cell.angle_gamma   90.00
#
_symmetry.space_group_name_H-M   'P 1'
#
loop_
_entity.id
_entity.type
_entity.pdbx_description
1 polymer ?
#
loop_
_entity_poly.entity_id
_entity_poly.type
_entity_poly.pdbx_seq_one_letter_code
_entity_poly.pdbx_strand_id
1 'polypeptide(L)'
;MAGTFLGKIPLFGLIVIFLAPLLITPLVLAFEVNLIGQVLIYGVVTLMSLGTIWFSNFITSIIQARLGDSSRGNDIAKALAMVVAIIVIIPMYGLMFFLPTMSEMMGMDAFLALPSTWFADTMSWFAVTFNGVGLTGSQVIGFGSILQLDMLTSTALMSGFVLLTIGLALGMSDRVFTIEAGVRTEIVTTVGKENIILRGVRRLAPGSFGSLMVTHFKDFMRKAQNLSKIFYGVVLATILPVIMMSIDIGDEGLVLGDMFVTIVAMMALVGAMPFAGAGFLESKDQLWIIQGTPHGASRYVKSRIVTQALIGIVLIIIPTIVLNLLLEMTFLETLMLIGLGYMAIFGGMLVSTGVTAGNPNYEDTKSPAHQTNVMMSVMIAEFSIIGVMLVDIFVSIVLNIDFFGIVENIFGPGNIMFGMAFIGILAQWMIGGILVWTGIRKLSSPDN
;
A
#
# COMPACT_ATOMS: atom_id res chain seq x y z
N MET A 1 17.88 -2.86 19.04
CA MET A 1 16.71 -3.52 18.43
C MET A 1 15.77 -4.13 19.46
N ALA A 2 16.22 -5.05 20.31
CA ALA A 2 15.36 -5.62 21.38
C ALA A 2 14.78 -4.53 22.30
N GLY A 3 15.60 -3.60 22.82
CA GLY A 3 15.12 -2.50 23.67
C GLY A 3 14.11 -1.56 22.99
N THR A 4 14.31 -1.24 21.70
CA THR A 4 13.38 -0.39 20.93
C THR A 4 12.07 -1.10 20.59
N PHE A 5 12.11 -2.41 20.36
CA PHE A 5 10.92 -3.22 20.14
C PHE A 5 10.13 -3.37 21.44
N LEU A 6 10.80 -3.76 22.53
CA LEU A 6 10.21 -3.85 23.87
C LEU A 6 9.55 -2.53 24.30
N GLY A 7 10.18 -1.39 24.01
CA GLY A 7 9.60 -0.07 24.27
C GLY A 7 8.35 0.27 23.44
N LYS A 8 8.14 -0.40 22.30
CA LYS A 8 6.95 -0.22 21.43
C LYS A 8 5.87 -1.29 21.65
N ILE A 9 6.12 -2.33 22.44
CA ILE A 9 5.13 -3.36 22.77
C ILE A 9 3.81 -2.77 23.29
N PRO A 10 3.80 -1.76 24.19
CA PRO A 10 2.54 -1.18 24.66
C PRO A 10 1.70 -0.58 23.52
N LEU A 11 2.35 0.08 22.55
CA LEU A 11 1.68 0.65 21.38
C LEU A 11 1.11 -0.46 20.48
N PHE A 12 1.90 -1.50 20.20
CA PHE A 12 1.44 -2.63 19.39
C PHE A 12 0.32 -3.42 20.09
N GLY A 13 0.42 -3.62 21.40
CA GLY A 13 -0.64 -4.24 22.20
C GLY A 13 -1.94 -3.45 22.15
N LEU A 14 -1.87 -2.11 22.21
CA LEU A 14 -3.05 -1.25 22.07
C LEU A 14 -3.69 -1.41 20.68
N ILE A 15 -2.90 -1.38 19.61
CA ILE A 15 -3.41 -1.62 18.24
C ILE A 15 -4.13 -2.97 18.15
N VAL A 16 -3.55 -4.03 18.72
CA VAL A 16 -4.17 -5.36 18.74
C VAL A 16 -5.47 -5.35 19.52
N ILE A 17 -5.52 -4.74 20.70
CA ILE A 17 -6.75 -4.67 21.52
C ILE A 17 -7.89 -3.96 20.78
N PHE A 18 -7.58 -2.94 19.97
CA PHE A 18 -8.60 -2.22 19.20
C PHE A 18 -9.03 -2.95 17.92
N LEU A 19 -8.12 -3.64 17.22
CA LEU A 19 -8.41 -4.30 15.95
C LEU A 19 -8.87 -5.77 16.10
N ALA A 20 -8.39 -6.48 17.12
CA ALA A 20 -8.73 -7.88 17.37
C ALA A 20 -10.24 -8.13 17.53
N PRO A 21 -11.04 -7.27 18.21
CA PRO A 21 -12.48 -7.44 18.27
C PRO A 21 -13.13 -7.49 16.89
N LEU A 22 -12.71 -6.64 15.94
CA LEU A 22 -13.28 -6.61 14.59
C LEU A 22 -13.13 -7.96 13.87
N LEU A 23 -12.05 -8.70 14.14
CA LEU A 23 -11.78 -10.01 13.54
C LEU A 23 -12.43 -11.17 14.32
N ILE A 24 -12.46 -11.08 15.65
CA ILE A 24 -12.78 -12.22 16.54
C ILE A 24 -14.25 -12.21 16.98
N THR A 25 -14.91 -11.05 17.01
CA THR A 25 -16.29 -10.90 17.49
C THR A 25 -17.28 -11.85 16.80
N PRO A 26 -17.25 -12.09 15.47
CA PRO A 26 -18.14 -13.06 14.86
C PRO A 26 -18.00 -14.48 15.45
N LEU A 27 -16.76 -14.92 15.69
CA LEU A 27 -16.45 -16.23 16.26
C LEU A 27 -16.91 -16.34 17.73
N VAL A 28 -16.65 -15.29 18.52
CA VAL A 28 -17.00 -15.24 19.94
C VAL A 28 -18.51 -15.22 20.14
N LEU A 29 -19.24 -14.49 19.29
CA LEU A 29 -20.70 -14.46 19.32
C LEU A 29 -21.30 -15.79 18.87
N ALA A 30 -20.76 -16.41 17.81
CA ALA A 30 -21.29 -17.66 17.28
C ALA A 30 -21.21 -18.83 18.28
N PHE A 31 -20.13 -18.92 19.06
CA PHE A 31 -19.93 -20.00 20.04
C PHE A 31 -20.22 -19.61 21.49
N GLU A 32 -20.74 -18.40 21.72
CA GLU A 32 -20.98 -17.83 23.05
C GLU A 32 -19.77 -18.04 23.99
N VAL A 33 -18.57 -17.75 23.48
CA VAL A 33 -17.32 -18.12 24.15
C VAL A 33 -17.23 -17.45 25.52
N ASN A 34 -16.93 -18.23 26.55
CA ASN A 34 -16.84 -17.73 27.92
C ASN A 34 -15.66 -16.74 28.11
N LEU A 35 -15.65 -16.02 29.23
CA LEU A 35 -14.64 -14.99 29.50
C LEU A 35 -13.20 -15.53 29.44
N ILE A 36 -12.97 -16.76 29.90
CA ILE A 36 -11.65 -17.39 29.89
C ILE A 36 -11.20 -17.68 28.45
N GLY A 37 -12.09 -18.26 27.64
CA GLY A 37 -11.85 -18.53 26.22
C GLY A 37 -11.58 -17.25 25.44
N GLN A 38 -12.32 -16.18 25.72
CA GLN A 38 -12.07 -14.87 25.12
C GLN A 38 -10.67 -14.35 25.47
N VAL A 39 -10.27 -14.37 26.74
CA VAL A 39 -8.92 -13.95 27.18
C VAL A 39 -7.83 -14.76 26.48
N LEU A 40 -8.00 -16.08 26.35
CA LEU A 40 -7.05 -16.94 25.66
C LEU A 40 -6.96 -16.61 24.16
N ILE A 41 -8.10 -16.41 23.49
CA ILE A 41 -8.13 -16.02 22.08
C ILE A 41 -7.44 -14.67 21.85
N TYR A 42 -7.72 -13.66 22.69
CA TYR A 42 -7.01 -12.37 22.63
C TYR A 42 -5.50 -12.52 22.90
N GLY A 43 -5.12 -13.43 23.81
CA GLY A 43 -3.74 -13.79 24.06
C GLY A 43 -3.04 -14.36 22.82
N VAL A 44 -3.71 -15.27 22.10
CA VAL A 44 -3.19 -15.86 20.85
C VAL A 44 -3.03 -14.80 19.77
N VAL A 45 -4.01 -13.93 19.57
CA VAL A 45 -3.91 -12.84 18.57
C VAL A 45 -2.83 -11.83 18.92
N THR A 46 -2.66 -11.52 20.21
CA THR A 46 -1.57 -10.67 20.68
C THR A 46 -0.22 -11.32 20.42
N LEU A 47 -0.07 -12.62 20.73
CA LEU A 47 1.15 -13.37 20.49
C LEU A 47 1.48 -13.46 18.99
N MET A 48 0.48 -13.73 18.15
CA MET A 48 0.60 -13.75 16.70
C MET A 48 1.09 -12.40 16.18
N SER A 49 0.44 -11.32 16.59
CA SER A 49 0.76 -9.96 16.14
C SER A 49 2.17 -9.56 16.56
N LEU A 50 2.54 -9.77 17.83
CA LEU A 50 3.88 -9.47 18.33
C LEU A 50 4.95 -10.34 17.67
N GLY A 51 4.67 -11.64 17.49
CA GLY A 51 5.57 -12.58 16.81
C GLY A 51 5.83 -12.18 15.36
N THR A 52 4.78 -11.84 14.62
CA THR A 52 4.89 -11.40 13.22
C THR A 52 5.61 -10.06 13.09
N ILE A 53 5.30 -9.06 13.93
CA ILE A 53 6.00 -7.76 13.91
C ILE A 53 7.46 -7.95 14.30
N TRP A 54 7.76 -8.79 15.29
CA TRP A 54 9.13 -9.13 15.68
C TRP A 54 9.91 -9.75 14.54
N PHE A 55 9.35 -10.81 13.93
CA PHE A 55 9.98 -11.54 12.83
C PHE A 55 10.20 -10.63 11.61
N SER A 56 9.22 -9.80 11.27
CA SER A 56 9.33 -8.81 10.19
C SER A 56 10.45 -7.80 10.43
N ASN A 57 10.54 -7.23 11.64
CA ASN A 57 11.63 -6.32 12.00
C ASN A 57 12.99 -7.02 11.96
N PHE A 58 13.07 -8.26 12.44
CA PHE A 58 14.29 -9.04 12.42
C PHE A 58 14.81 -9.29 10.99
N ILE A 59 13.96 -9.79 10.09
CA ILE A 59 14.32 -9.97 8.67
C ILE A 59 14.74 -8.64 8.04
N THR A 60 13.96 -7.58 8.26
CA THR A 60 14.24 -6.25 7.69
C THR A 60 15.62 -5.76 8.13
N SER A 61 15.99 -5.94 9.39
CA SER A 61 17.30 -5.53 9.87
C SER A 61 18.44 -6.41 9.38
N ILE A 62 18.24 -7.71 9.17
CA ILE A 62 19.24 -8.56 8.48
C ILE A 62 19.53 -8.00 7.09
N ILE A 63 18.48 -7.70 6.34
CA ILE A 63 18.58 -7.16 4.98
C ILE A 63 19.27 -5.78 5.02
N GLN A 64 18.84 -4.89 5.92
CA GLN A 64 19.42 -3.56 6.05
C GLN A 64 20.88 -3.58 6.48
N ALA A 65 21.26 -4.44 7.42
CA ALA A 65 22.65 -4.54 7.85
C ALA A 65 23.58 -5.00 6.72
N ARG A 66 23.12 -5.90 5.84
CA ARG A 66 23.90 -6.36 4.69
C ARG A 66 24.00 -5.33 3.56
N LEU A 67 22.99 -4.49 3.40
CA LEU A 67 22.92 -3.50 2.32
C LEU A 67 23.38 -2.11 2.75
N GLY A 68 23.37 -1.79 4.05
CA GLY A 68 23.62 -0.45 4.59
C GLY A 68 25.07 0.02 4.57
N ASP A 69 26.04 -0.87 4.28
CA ASP A 69 27.48 -0.56 4.30
C ASP A 69 27.92 0.45 3.23
N SER A 70 27.04 0.83 2.28
CA SER A 70 27.33 1.88 1.29
C SER A 70 26.13 2.80 1.08
N SER A 71 26.37 4.06 0.69
CA SER A 71 25.29 5.03 0.40
C SER A 71 24.34 4.57 -0.69
N ARG A 72 24.87 3.95 -1.76
CA ARG A 72 24.05 3.28 -2.79
C ARG A 72 23.29 2.09 -2.23
N GLY A 73 23.91 1.32 -1.35
CA GLY A 73 23.29 0.19 -0.68
C GLY A 73 22.15 0.59 0.26
N ASN A 74 22.25 1.74 0.95
CA ASN A 74 21.17 2.31 1.76
C ASN A 74 19.95 2.71 0.89
N ASP A 75 20.17 3.35 -0.26
CA ASP A 75 19.10 3.67 -1.20
C ASP A 75 18.46 2.39 -1.81
N ILE A 76 19.27 1.38 -2.10
CA ILE A 76 18.79 0.06 -2.55
C ILE A 76 18.02 -0.64 -1.43
N ALA A 77 18.45 -0.56 -0.17
CA ALA A 77 17.77 -1.16 0.97
C ALA A 77 16.40 -0.53 1.19
N LYS A 78 16.29 0.80 1.09
CA LYS A 78 15.00 1.52 1.12
C LYS A 78 14.10 1.11 -0.06
N ALA A 79 14.68 0.96 -1.25
CA ALA A 79 13.95 0.50 -2.42
C ALA A 79 13.42 -0.92 -2.24
N LEU A 80 14.28 -1.84 -1.78
CA LEU A 80 13.96 -3.23 -1.52
C LEU A 80 12.88 -3.36 -0.44
N ALA A 81 12.95 -2.58 0.63
CA ALA A 81 11.95 -2.59 1.71
C ALA A 81 10.51 -2.36 1.20
N MET A 82 10.34 -1.57 0.13
CA MET A 82 9.02 -1.42 -0.49
C MET A 82 8.64 -2.58 -1.42
N VAL A 83 9.62 -3.14 -2.14
CA VAL A 83 9.39 -4.29 -3.02
C VAL A 83 9.10 -5.56 -2.21
N VAL A 84 9.55 -5.66 -0.96
CA VAL A 84 9.23 -6.77 -0.05
C VAL A 84 7.72 -6.98 0.05
N ALA A 85 6.91 -5.93 0.07
CA ALA A 85 5.45 -6.09 0.10
C ALA A 85 4.92 -6.86 -1.14
N ILE A 86 5.45 -6.60 -2.34
CA ILE A 86 5.12 -7.39 -3.55
C ILE A 86 5.63 -8.82 -3.42
N ILE A 87 6.86 -8.98 -2.93
CA ILE A 87 7.48 -10.30 -2.72
C ILE A 87 6.67 -11.11 -1.70
N VAL A 88 5.90 -10.49 -0.82
CA VAL A 88 5.00 -11.19 0.13
C VAL A 88 3.62 -11.45 -0.49
N ILE A 89 3.10 -10.52 -1.29
CA ILE A 89 1.81 -10.68 -1.99
C ILE A 89 1.84 -11.87 -2.95
N ILE A 90 2.90 -12.02 -3.75
CA ILE A 90 2.99 -13.10 -4.75
C ILE A 90 2.91 -14.50 -4.10
N PRO A 91 3.69 -14.84 -3.05
CA PRO A 91 3.53 -16.08 -2.30
C PRO A 91 2.19 -16.19 -1.60
N MET A 92 1.59 -15.11 -1.09
CA MET A 92 0.28 -15.20 -0.43
C MET A 92 -0.79 -15.71 -1.40
N TYR A 93 -0.85 -15.15 -2.62
CA TYR A 93 -1.76 -15.62 -3.66
C TYR A 93 -1.32 -16.95 -4.28
N GLY A 94 -0.01 -17.14 -4.43
CA GLY A 94 0.55 -18.43 -4.82
C GLY A 94 0.09 -19.54 -3.87
N LEU A 95 0.13 -19.29 -2.56
CA LEU A 95 -0.39 -20.21 -1.56
C LEU A 95 -1.89 -20.42 -1.74
N MET A 96 -2.69 -19.36 -1.92
CA MET A 96 -4.14 -19.50 -2.14
C MET A 96 -4.49 -20.39 -3.35
N PHE A 97 -3.78 -20.25 -4.48
CA PHE A 97 -4.08 -21.01 -5.71
C PHE A 97 -3.39 -22.38 -5.78
N PHE A 98 -2.18 -22.51 -5.26
CA PHE A 98 -1.39 -23.75 -5.37
C PHE A 98 -1.58 -24.69 -4.16
N LEU A 99 -1.99 -24.20 -2.99
CA LEU A 99 -2.15 -25.06 -1.81
C LEU A 99 -3.22 -26.14 -1.98
N PRO A 100 -4.37 -25.94 -2.66
CA PRO A 100 -5.31 -27.03 -2.91
C PRO A 100 -4.66 -28.18 -3.68
N THR A 101 -3.95 -27.90 -4.76
CA THR A 101 -3.23 -28.91 -5.56
C THR A 101 -2.08 -29.55 -4.79
N MET A 102 -1.33 -28.75 -3.99
CA MET A 102 -0.30 -29.31 -3.12
C MET A 102 -0.89 -30.23 -2.05
N SER A 103 -2.06 -29.89 -1.51
CA SER A 103 -2.74 -30.72 -0.51
C SER A 103 -3.20 -32.05 -1.09
N GLU A 104 -3.71 -32.03 -2.33
CA GLU A 104 -4.05 -33.24 -3.08
C GLU A 104 -2.82 -34.13 -3.34
N MET A 105 -1.69 -33.52 -3.75
CA MET A 105 -0.44 -34.25 -3.97
C MET A 105 0.18 -34.83 -2.68
N MET A 106 0.11 -34.08 -1.57
CA MET A 106 0.66 -34.49 -0.29
C MET A 106 -0.25 -35.47 0.46
N GLY A 107 -1.53 -35.58 0.08
CA GLY A 107 -2.52 -36.36 0.80
C GLY A 107 -2.83 -35.81 2.21
N MET A 108 -2.45 -34.56 2.47
CA MET A 108 -2.64 -33.83 3.73
C MET A 108 -2.84 -32.36 3.40
N ASP A 109 -3.61 -31.65 4.21
CA ASP A 109 -3.78 -30.21 4.03
C ASP A 109 -2.44 -29.47 4.20
N ALA A 110 -1.95 -28.89 3.10
CA ALA A 110 -0.68 -28.18 3.06
C ALA A 110 -0.71 -26.88 3.89
N PHE A 111 -1.91 -26.35 4.22
CA PHE A 111 -2.05 -25.23 5.15
C PHE A 111 -1.51 -25.56 6.54
N LEU A 112 -1.49 -26.83 6.97
CA LEU A 112 -0.99 -27.23 8.28
C LEU A 112 0.50 -26.99 8.49
N ALA A 113 1.28 -26.80 7.41
CA ALA A 113 2.70 -26.49 7.51
C ALA A 113 2.97 -25.00 7.82
N LEU A 114 1.96 -24.13 7.67
CA LEU A 114 2.13 -22.68 7.81
C LEU A 114 1.96 -22.24 9.27
N PRO A 115 2.86 -21.39 9.80
CA PRO A 115 2.74 -20.90 11.16
C PRO A 115 1.41 -20.20 11.45
N SER A 116 0.84 -19.48 10.48
CA SER A 116 -0.46 -18.79 10.61
C SER A 116 -1.59 -19.74 10.96
N THR A 117 -1.57 -20.96 10.43
CA THR A 117 -2.58 -21.99 10.67
C THR A 117 -2.53 -22.47 12.12
N TRP A 118 -1.35 -22.58 12.73
CA TRP A 118 -1.21 -22.98 14.13
C TRP A 118 -1.86 -21.96 15.08
N PHE A 119 -1.75 -20.66 14.78
CA PHE A 119 -2.43 -19.61 15.54
C PHE A 119 -3.96 -19.68 15.34
N ALA A 120 -4.42 -19.83 14.09
CA ALA A 120 -5.85 -19.91 13.76
C ALA A 120 -6.53 -21.15 14.36
N ASP A 121 -5.89 -22.31 14.30
CA ASP A 121 -6.38 -23.56 14.89
C ASP A 121 -6.44 -23.46 16.41
N THR A 122 -5.42 -22.87 17.04
CA THR A 122 -5.42 -22.67 18.51
C THR A 122 -6.57 -21.75 18.93
N MET A 123 -6.84 -20.68 18.19
CA MET A 123 -8.00 -19.81 18.43
C MET A 123 -9.32 -20.56 18.29
N SER A 124 -9.45 -21.36 17.23
CA SER A 124 -10.65 -22.15 16.95
C SER A 124 -10.89 -23.21 18.03
N TRP A 125 -9.83 -23.89 18.49
CA TRP A 125 -9.91 -24.83 19.60
C TRP A 125 -10.33 -24.17 20.91
N PHE A 126 -9.85 -22.95 21.20
CA PHE A 126 -10.33 -22.21 22.38
C PHE A 126 -11.78 -21.80 22.26
N ALA A 127 -12.25 -21.40 21.07
CA ALA A 127 -13.65 -21.07 20.85
C ALA A 127 -14.57 -22.29 21.04
N VAL A 128 -14.17 -23.45 20.51
CA VAL A 128 -14.93 -24.70 20.61
C VAL A 128 -14.86 -25.29 22.02
N THR A 129 -13.71 -25.25 22.69
CA THR A 129 -13.54 -25.86 24.04
C THR A 129 -14.22 -25.04 25.13
N PHE A 130 -14.18 -23.71 25.02
CA PHE A 130 -14.76 -22.78 26.01
C PHE A 130 -16.10 -22.19 25.57
N ASN A 131 -16.85 -22.94 24.75
CA ASN A 131 -18.15 -22.53 24.23
C ASN A 131 -19.23 -22.42 25.32
N GLY A 132 -20.18 -21.50 25.14
CA GLY A 132 -21.37 -21.34 25.99
C GLY A 132 -22.61 -22.08 25.47
N VAL A 133 -22.60 -22.49 24.20
CA VAL A 133 -23.71 -23.14 23.48
C VAL A 133 -23.97 -24.58 23.98
N GLY A 134 -23.07 -25.13 24.80
CA GLY A 134 -23.25 -26.43 25.44
C GLY A 134 -22.92 -27.61 24.53
N LEU A 135 -21.92 -27.46 23.64
CA LEU A 135 -21.45 -28.55 22.78
C LEU A 135 -21.04 -29.75 23.64
N THR A 136 -21.56 -30.93 23.32
CA THR A 136 -21.20 -32.17 24.02
C THR A 136 -19.76 -32.57 23.68
N GLY A 137 -19.08 -33.30 24.58
CA GLY A 137 -17.71 -33.76 24.33
C GLY A 137 -17.55 -34.55 23.01
N SER A 138 -18.59 -35.28 22.59
CA SER A 138 -18.62 -35.94 21.28
C SER A 138 -18.67 -34.97 20.09
N GLN A 139 -19.35 -33.82 20.22
CA GLN A 139 -19.39 -32.77 19.20
C GLN A 139 -18.06 -32.01 19.13
N VAL A 140 -17.43 -31.75 20.28
CA VAL A 140 -16.08 -31.16 20.35
C VAL A 140 -15.04 -32.06 19.66
N ILE A 141 -15.10 -33.37 19.89
CA ILE A 141 -14.25 -34.34 19.18
C ILE A 141 -14.58 -34.37 17.68
N GLY A 142 -15.85 -34.18 17.31
CA GLY A 142 -16.28 -34.05 15.91
C GLY A 142 -15.59 -32.89 15.18
N PHE A 143 -15.32 -31.77 15.87
CA PHE A 143 -14.53 -30.67 15.30
C PHE A 143 -13.07 -31.05 15.01
N GLY A 144 -12.51 -32.10 15.63
CA GLY A 144 -11.17 -32.60 15.30
C GLY A 144 -11.05 -33.20 13.90
N SER A 145 -12.17 -33.55 13.25
CA SER A 145 -12.17 -33.93 11.83
C SER A 145 -12.06 -32.73 10.88
N ILE A 146 -12.39 -31.53 11.38
CA ILE A 146 -12.33 -30.26 10.64
C ILE A 146 -11.01 -29.53 10.98
N LEU A 147 -10.71 -29.41 12.26
CA LEU A 147 -9.46 -28.90 12.82
C LEU A 147 -8.46 -30.05 12.88
N GLN A 148 -7.78 -30.29 11.75
CA GLN A 148 -6.94 -31.48 11.53
C GLN A 148 -5.79 -31.63 12.54
N LEU A 149 -5.36 -30.55 13.19
CA LEU A 149 -4.37 -30.58 14.28
C LEU A 149 -5.06 -30.52 15.65
N ASP A 150 -4.62 -31.38 16.57
CA ASP A 150 -5.07 -31.35 17.97
C ASP A 150 -4.63 -30.06 18.68
N MET A 151 -5.42 -29.61 19.66
CA MET A 151 -5.20 -28.36 20.41
C MET A 151 -3.79 -28.29 21.00
N LEU A 152 -3.30 -29.40 21.56
CA LEU A 152 -1.97 -29.45 22.18
C LEU A 152 -0.86 -29.30 21.13
N THR A 153 -1.02 -29.93 19.97
CA THR A 153 -0.08 -29.84 18.85
C THR A 153 -0.04 -28.43 18.29
N SER A 154 -1.19 -27.81 18.03
CA SER A 154 -1.27 -26.43 17.53
C SER A 154 -0.67 -25.43 18.53
N THR A 155 -0.96 -25.58 19.82
CA THR A 155 -0.39 -24.73 20.88
C THR A 155 1.13 -24.91 21.00
N ALA A 156 1.62 -26.14 20.89
CA ALA A 156 3.05 -26.44 20.93
C ALA A 156 3.80 -25.87 19.72
N LEU A 157 3.25 -26.03 18.51
CA LEU A 157 3.83 -25.48 17.28
C LEU A 157 3.82 -23.95 17.29
N MET A 158 2.71 -23.34 17.71
CA MET A 158 2.60 -21.89 17.89
C MET A 158 3.67 -21.36 18.88
N SER A 159 3.76 -21.96 20.07
CA SER A 159 4.71 -21.55 21.09
C SER A 159 6.16 -21.78 20.63
N GLY A 160 6.41 -22.93 19.99
CA GLY A 160 7.70 -23.28 19.42
C GLY A 160 8.15 -22.30 18.34
N PHE A 161 7.24 -21.85 17.47
CA PHE A 161 7.53 -20.84 16.45
C PHE A 161 7.97 -19.51 17.07
N VAL A 162 7.23 -19.01 18.06
CA VAL A 162 7.57 -17.75 18.73
C VAL A 162 8.92 -17.85 19.44
N LEU A 163 9.15 -18.92 20.19
CA LEU A 163 10.43 -19.14 20.87
C LEU A 163 11.59 -19.28 19.89
N LEU A 164 11.39 -19.99 18.77
CA LEU A 164 12.39 -20.19 17.73
C LEU A 164 12.76 -18.86 17.07
N THR A 165 11.77 -18.03 16.70
CA THR A 165 12.05 -16.72 16.09
C THR A 165 12.80 -15.78 17.03
N ILE A 166 12.48 -15.80 18.33
CA ILE A 166 13.23 -15.04 19.35
C ILE A 166 14.65 -15.60 19.50
N GLY A 167 14.79 -16.93 19.61
CA GLY A 167 16.08 -17.59 19.76
C GLY A 167 17.02 -17.36 18.58
N LEU A 168 16.51 -17.47 17.36
CA LEU A 168 17.25 -17.13 16.14
C LEU A 168 17.67 -15.66 16.11
N ALA A 169 16.78 -14.75 16.51
CA ALA A 169 17.09 -13.32 16.50
C ALA A 169 18.18 -12.95 17.51
N LEU A 170 18.15 -13.54 18.71
CA LEU A 170 19.19 -13.35 19.71
C LEU A 170 20.51 -13.95 19.26
N GLY A 171 20.49 -15.19 18.75
CA GLY A 171 21.70 -15.89 18.29
C GLY A 171 22.37 -15.27 17.06
N MET A 172 21.60 -14.62 16.18
CA MET A 172 22.16 -13.94 15.00
C MET A 172 22.54 -12.47 15.27
N SER A 173 22.17 -11.90 16.41
CA SER A 173 22.36 -10.47 16.67
C SER A 173 23.83 -10.03 16.52
N ASP A 174 24.77 -10.80 17.07
CA ASP A 174 26.21 -10.49 17.02
C ASP A 174 26.80 -10.51 15.60
N ARG A 175 26.22 -11.30 14.68
CA ARG A 175 26.72 -11.41 13.29
C ARG A 175 26.10 -10.39 12.35
N VAL A 176 24.94 -9.86 12.72
CA VAL A 176 24.14 -8.98 11.86
C VAL A 176 24.40 -7.51 12.19
N PHE A 177 24.70 -7.17 13.45
CA PHE A 177 24.94 -5.78 13.83
C PHE A 177 26.43 -5.46 13.94
N THR A 178 27.04 -5.11 12.80
CA THR A 178 28.31 -4.37 12.81
C THR A 178 28.03 -2.91 13.19
N ILE A 179 28.72 -2.43 14.23
CA ILE A 179 28.68 -1.01 14.63
C ILE A 179 29.08 -0.17 13.41
N GLU A 180 28.21 0.77 13.02
CA GLU A 180 28.33 1.61 11.83
C GLU A 180 29.77 2.11 11.62
N ALA A 181 30.41 1.66 10.53
CA ALA A 181 31.63 2.29 10.04
C ALA A 181 31.24 3.68 9.51
N GLY A 182 31.61 4.72 10.27
CA GLY A 182 31.13 6.08 10.07
C GLY A 182 31.55 6.78 8.77
N VAL A 183 30.85 7.90 8.50
CA VAL A 183 31.19 9.16 7.78
C VAL A 183 31.90 9.10 6.40
N ARG A 184 32.39 7.96 5.91
CA ARG A 184 33.26 7.88 4.72
C ARG A 184 32.54 7.55 3.40
N THR A 185 31.40 8.18 3.12
CA THR A 185 30.83 8.13 1.77
C THR A 185 30.47 9.52 1.27
N GLU A 186 31.49 10.37 1.13
CA GLU A 186 31.34 11.56 0.28
C GLU A 186 31.01 11.11 -1.15
N ILE A 187 29.86 11.58 -1.61
CA ILE A 187 29.28 11.23 -2.89
C ILE A 187 30.04 12.02 -3.96
N VAL A 188 30.97 11.37 -4.66
CA VAL A 188 31.51 11.93 -5.90
C VAL A 188 30.45 11.76 -6.98
N THR A 189 29.61 12.78 -7.17
CA THR A 189 28.68 12.83 -8.31
C THR A 189 29.45 13.12 -9.59
N THR A 190 29.67 12.11 -10.42
CA THR A 190 30.19 12.33 -11.77
C THR A 190 29.07 12.86 -12.67
N VAL A 191 29.26 14.06 -13.22
CA VAL A 191 28.28 14.68 -14.13
C VAL A 191 28.49 14.12 -15.54
N GLY A 192 27.64 13.19 -15.95
CA GLY A 192 27.59 12.67 -17.32
C GLY A 192 26.89 13.60 -18.31
N LYS A 193 26.95 13.26 -19.61
CA LYS A 193 26.21 13.96 -20.68
C LYS A 193 24.70 13.86 -20.46
N GLU A 194 23.95 14.90 -20.82
CA GLU A 194 22.48 14.87 -20.74
C GLU A 194 21.85 13.90 -21.76
N ASN A 195 20.93 13.07 -21.28
CA ASN A 195 20.18 12.10 -22.09
C ASN A 195 19.28 12.78 -23.14
N ILE A 196 18.96 12.04 -24.22
CA ILE A 196 18.14 12.52 -25.34
C ILE A 196 16.75 12.97 -24.87
N ILE A 197 16.13 12.23 -23.94
CA ILE A 197 14.82 12.57 -23.36
C ILE A 197 14.87 13.93 -22.67
N LEU A 198 15.89 14.19 -21.85
CA LEU A 198 16.04 15.46 -21.13
C LEU A 198 16.29 16.63 -22.09
N ARG A 199 17.02 16.39 -23.18
CA ARG A 199 17.18 17.39 -24.26
C ARG A 199 15.85 17.64 -24.98
N GLY A 200 15.04 16.62 -25.18
CA GLY A 200 13.67 16.73 -25.73
C GLY A 200 12.79 17.62 -24.86
N VAL A 201 12.75 17.37 -23.54
CA VAL A 201 12.00 18.19 -22.58
C VAL A 201 12.45 19.66 -22.62
N ARG A 202 13.77 19.92 -22.64
CA ARG A 202 14.30 21.30 -22.74
C ARG A 202 13.95 21.98 -24.07
N ARG A 203 13.81 21.22 -25.17
CA ARG A 203 13.38 21.77 -26.47
C ARG A 203 11.88 22.10 -26.51
N LEU A 204 11.05 21.28 -25.86
CA LEU A 204 9.59 21.51 -25.80
C LEU A 204 9.23 22.73 -24.94
N ALA A 205 9.98 22.98 -23.87
CA ALA A 205 9.77 24.13 -23.00
C ALA A 205 11.08 24.94 -22.82
N PRO A 206 11.44 25.83 -23.75
CA PRO A 206 12.64 26.64 -23.61
C PRO A 206 12.53 27.61 -22.41
N GLY A 207 13.68 27.94 -21.78
CA GLY A 207 13.77 28.92 -20.69
C GLY A 207 13.84 28.32 -19.29
N SER A 208 13.54 29.14 -18.27
CA SER A 208 13.69 28.77 -16.86
C SER A 208 12.75 27.64 -16.42
N PHE A 209 11.55 27.57 -17.02
CA PHE A 209 10.58 26.51 -16.73
C PHE A 209 11.06 25.13 -17.19
N GLY A 210 11.58 25.00 -18.41
CA GLY A 210 12.13 23.73 -18.87
C GLY A 210 13.40 23.32 -18.13
N SER A 211 14.20 24.28 -17.66
CA SER A 211 15.33 23.98 -16.78
C SER A 211 14.85 23.33 -15.47
N LEU A 212 13.82 23.90 -14.83
CA LEU A 212 13.20 23.33 -13.64
C LEU A 212 12.61 21.94 -13.90
N MET A 213 11.90 21.75 -15.02
CA MET A 213 11.37 20.44 -15.40
C MET A 213 12.47 19.37 -15.53
N VAL A 214 13.58 19.70 -16.20
CA VAL A 214 14.72 18.79 -16.38
C VAL A 214 15.38 18.48 -15.04
N THR A 215 15.51 19.47 -14.15
CA THR A 215 16.03 19.26 -12.79
C THR A 215 15.13 18.30 -12.02
N HIS A 216 13.81 18.52 -12.00
CA HIS A 216 12.86 17.59 -11.37
C HIS A 216 12.94 16.18 -11.93
N PHE A 217 13.06 16.03 -13.25
CA PHE A 217 13.23 14.72 -13.88
C PHE A 217 14.48 14.00 -13.39
N LYS A 218 15.61 14.72 -13.35
CA LYS A 218 16.89 14.17 -12.88
C LYS A 218 16.80 13.79 -11.41
N ASP A 219 16.28 14.68 -10.56
CA ASP A 219 16.21 14.46 -9.11
C ASP A 219 15.28 13.30 -8.77
N PHE A 220 14.17 13.20 -9.51
CA PHE A 220 13.23 12.10 -9.33
C PHE A 220 13.85 10.76 -9.75
N MET A 221 14.45 10.67 -10.94
CA MET A 221 15.01 9.42 -11.49
C MET A 221 16.33 8.97 -10.86
N ARG A 222 17.08 9.88 -10.21
CA ARG A 222 18.34 9.54 -9.54
C ARG A 222 18.15 8.72 -8.26
N LYS A 223 17.00 8.85 -7.60
CA LYS A 223 16.71 8.20 -6.32
C LYS A 223 16.04 6.86 -6.58
N ALA A 224 16.74 5.77 -6.27
CA ALA A 224 16.21 4.40 -6.44
C ALA A 224 14.88 4.19 -5.69
N GLN A 225 14.69 4.90 -4.57
CA GLN A 225 13.43 4.90 -3.81
C GLN A 225 12.23 5.43 -4.62
N ASN A 226 12.40 6.45 -5.45
CA ASN A 226 11.30 6.95 -6.28
C ASN A 226 10.94 5.95 -7.38
N LEU A 227 11.96 5.32 -7.96
CA LEU A 227 11.78 4.27 -8.96
C LEU A 227 11.09 3.03 -8.34
N SER A 228 11.43 2.66 -7.11
CA SER A 228 10.78 1.54 -6.42
C SER A 228 9.33 1.86 -6.04
N LYS A 229 9.00 3.12 -5.69
CA LYS A 229 7.60 3.56 -5.49
C LYS A 229 6.79 3.44 -6.78
N ILE A 230 7.36 3.84 -7.90
CA ILE A 230 6.75 3.65 -9.22
C ILE A 230 6.49 2.18 -9.49
N PHE A 231 7.53 1.35 -9.36
CA PHE A 231 7.42 -0.10 -9.59
C PHE A 231 6.34 -0.70 -8.69
N TYR A 232 6.32 -0.30 -7.42
CA TYR A 232 5.33 -0.76 -6.45
C TYR A 232 3.90 -0.41 -6.86
N GLY A 233 3.64 0.86 -7.20
CA GLY A 233 2.34 1.28 -7.68
C GLY A 233 1.89 0.51 -8.93
N VAL A 234 2.76 0.40 -9.93
CA VAL A 234 2.47 -0.30 -11.19
C VAL A 234 2.10 -1.76 -10.95
N VAL A 235 2.87 -2.45 -10.10
CA VAL A 235 2.60 -3.86 -9.77
C VAL A 235 1.28 -3.99 -9.01
N LEU A 236 1.00 -3.15 -8.01
CA LEU A 236 -0.28 -3.20 -7.30
C LEU A 236 -1.47 -2.94 -8.23
N ALA A 237 -1.38 -1.94 -9.10
CA ALA A 237 -2.43 -1.62 -10.08
C ALA A 237 -2.67 -2.75 -11.08
N THR A 238 -1.70 -3.65 -11.24
CA THR A 238 -1.81 -4.82 -12.12
C THR A 238 -2.32 -6.04 -11.36
N ILE A 239 -1.76 -6.31 -10.17
CA ILE A 239 -2.04 -7.54 -9.40
C ILE A 239 -3.44 -7.52 -8.78
N LEU A 240 -3.89 -6.39 -8.22
CA LEU A 240 -5.17 -6.36 -7.50
C LEU A 240 -6.39 -6.67 -8.39
N PRO A 241 -6.52 -6.10 -9.60
CA PRO A 241 -7.58 -6.51 -10.52
C PRO A 241 -7.50 -7.99 -10.88
N VAL A 242 -6.30 -8.53 -11.11
CA VAL A 242 -6.12 -9.96 -11.42
C VAL A 242 -6.60 -10.85 -10.28
N ILE A 243 -6.32 -10.45 -9.03
CA ILE A 243 -6.83 -11.16 -7.86
C ILE A 243 -8.34 -11.15 -7.81
N MET A 244 -8.97 -9.99 -8.02
CA MET A 244 -10.43 -9.88 -7.99
C MET A 244 -11.09 -10.78 -9.05
N MET A 245 -10.50 -10.88 -10.25
CA MET A 245 -10.96 -11.81 -11.29
C MET A 245 -10.96 -13.27 -10.84
N SER A 246 -9.98 -13.66 -10.01
CA SER A 246 -9.84 -15.04 -9.56
C SER A 246 -10.68 -15.42 -8.35
N ILE A 247 -11.26 -14.43 -7.65
CA ILE A 247 -12.15 -14.64 -6.50
C ILE A 247 -13.61 -14.79 -6.95
N ASP A 248 -13.95 -14.41 -8.19
CA ASP A 248 -15.32 -14.44 -8.67
C ASP A 248 -15.78 -15.87 -9.00
N ILE A 249 -16.63 -16.41 -8.13
CA ILE A 249 -17.25 -17.72 -8.22
C ILE A 249 -18.66 -17.50 -8.80
N GLY A 250 -18.81 -17.57 -10.13
CA GLY A 250 -20.03 -18.17 -10.69
C GLY A 250 -20.93 -17.39 -11.65
N ASP A 251 -20.63 -16.16 -12.09
CA ASP A 251 -21.42 -15.53 -13.16
C ASP A 251 -20.53 -15.00 -14.32
N GLU A 252 -20.59 -15.69 -15.46
CA GLU A 252 -19.74 -15.50 -16.66
C GLU A 252 -19.99 -14.16 -17.42
N GLY A 253 -20.69 -13.18 -16.86
CA GLY A 253 -21.25 -12.07 -17.63
C GLY A 253 -20.97 -10.62 -17.17
N LEU A 254 -20.41 -10.38 -15.98
CA LEU A 254 -20.42 -9.05 -15.34
C LEU A 254 -19.04 -8.53 -14.88
N VAL A 255 -17.95 -9.12 -15.36
CA VAL A 255 -16.64 -8.99 -14.70
C VAL A 255 -15.97 -7.62 -14.91
N LEU A 256 -16.10 -6.99 -16.09
CA LEU A 256 -15.29 -5.79 -16.40
C LEU A 256 -15.92 -4.48 -15.90
N GLY A 257 -17.25 -4.37 -15.95
CA GLY A 257 -17.98 -3.20 -15.46
C GLY A 257 -17.78 -3.01 -13.96
N ASP A 258 -17.95 -4.07 -13.18
CA ASP A 258 -17.88 -4.03 -11.72
C ASP A 258 -16.46 -3.79 -11.19
N MET A 259 -15.45 -4.29 -11.90
CA MET A 259 -14.05 -4.08 -11.58
C MET A 259 -13.53 -2.69 -11.96
N PHE A 260 -14.26 -1.94 -12.79
CA PHE A 260 -13.76 -0.71 -13.40
C PHE A 260 -13.42 0.37 -12.37
N VAL A 261 -14.29 0.58 -11.36
CA VAL A 261 -14.03 1.54 -10.27
C VAL A 261 -12.77 1.15 -9.49
N THR A 262 -12.60 -0.13 -9.21
CA THR A 262 -11.44 -0.65 -8.46
C THR A 262 -10.14 -0.47 -9.26
N ILE A 263 -10.15 -0.77 -10.56
CA ILE A 263 -8.99 -0.55 -11.44
C ILE A 263 -8.62 0.94 -11.44
N VAL A 264 -9.59 1.83 -11.63
CA VAL A 264 -9.37 3.28 -11.66
C VAL A 264 -8.87 3.80 -10.30
N ALA A 265 -9.40 3.30 -9.19
CA ALA A 265 -8.92 3.62 -7.84
C ALA A 265 -7.46 3.20 -7.64
N MET A 266 -7.06 2.03 -8.12
CA MET A 266 -5.67 1.59 -8.05
C MET A 266 -4.74 2.42 -8.94
N MET A 267 -5.22 2.87 -10.10
CA MET A 267 -4.47 3.81 -10.95
C MET A 267 -4.25 5.16 -10.24
N ALA A 268 -5.22 5.64 -9.46
CA ALA A 268 -5.01 6.83 -8.63
C ALA A 268 -3.94 6.65 -7.56
N LEU A 269 -3.82 5.46 -6.95
CA LEU A 269 -2.75 5.14 -6.01
C LEU A 269 -1.36 5.21 -6.69
N VAL A 270 -1.25 4.73 -7.94
CA VAL A 270 -0.03 4.88 -8.76
C VAL A 270 0.35 6.34 -8.94
N GLY A 271 -0.64 7.23 -9.08
CA GLY A 271 -0.45 8.67 -9.18
C GLY A 271 -0.11 9.37 -7.87
N ALA A 272 -0.55 8.84 -6.73
CA ALA A 272 -0.39 9.50 -5.44
C ALA A 272 0.89 9.10 -4.70
N MET A 273 1.16 7.80 -4.57
CA MET A 273 2.22 7.29 -3.69
C MET A 273 3.64 7.67 -4.12
N PRO A 274 4.04 7.53 -5.41
CA PRO A 274 5.42 7.81 -5.82
C PRO A 274 5.83 9.27 -5.69
N PHE A 275 4.83 10.16 -5.72
CA PHE A 275 5.03 11.60 -5.75
C PHE A 275 4.77 12.28 -4.42
N ALA A 276 4.29 11.54 -3.42
CA ALA A 276 4.12 12.04 -2.07
C ALA A 276 5.44 12.09 -1.29
N GLY A 277 5.78 13.29 -0.80
CA GLY A 277 6.85 13.58 0.17
C GLY A 277 8.31 13.39 -0.29
N ALA A 278 8.63 12.47 -1.19
CA ALA A 278 10.03 12.21 -1.56
C ALA A 278 10.50 13.09 -2.72
N GLY A 279 11.63 13.79 -2.53
CA GLY A 279 12.26 14.62 -3.56
C GLY A 279 11.44 15.85 -3.97
N PHE A 280 10.57 16.36 -3.09
CA PHE A 280 9.88 17.63 -3.26
C PHE A 280 10.76 18.81 -2.81
N LEU A 281 11.43 18.73 -1.67
CA LEU A 281 12.48 19.66 -1.24
C LEU A 281 13.60 18.85 -0.59
N GLU A 282 14.86 19.14 -0.93
CA GLU A 282 16.02 18.46 -0.34
C GLU A 282 16.46 19.14 0.95
N SER A 283 16.41 20.48 0.99
CA SER A 283 16.83 21.27 2.15
C SER A 283 15.95 22.50 2.39
N LYS A 284 16.10 23.09 3.58
CA LYS A 284 15.50 24.39 3.91
C LYS A 284 15.99 25.52 3.00
N ASP A 285 17.25 25.46 2.58
CA ASP A 285 17.83 26.48 1.70
C ASP A 285 17.15 26.50 0.33
N GLN A 286 16.76 25.32 -0.19
CA GLN A 286 15.98 25.26 -1.44
C GLN A 286 14.63 25.95 -1.28
N LEU A 287 13.95 25.76 -0.15
CA LEU A 287 12.69 26.45 0.14
C LEU A 287 12.88 27.97 0.15
N TRP A 288 13.93 28.45 0.80
CA TRP A 288 14.26 29.87 0.86
C TRP A 288 14.54 30.46 -0.53
N ILE A 289 15.27 29.74 -1.39
CA ILE A 289 15.52 30.16 -2.78
C ILE A 289 14.22 30.25 -3.58
N ILE A 290 13.32 29.27 -3.40
CA ILE A 290 12.01 29.24 -4.07
C ILE A 290 11.13 30.40 -3.60
N GLN A 291 11.13 30.71 -2.30
CA GLN A 291 10.37 31.81 -1.72
C GLN A 291 10.94 33.19 -2.11
N GLY A 292 12.27 33.31 -2.20
CA GLY A 292 12.94 34.55 -2.59
C GLY A 292 12.83 34.90 -4.08
N THR A 293 12.37 33.97 -4.93
CA THR A 293 12.23 34.19 -6.37
C THR A 293 10.81 34.69 -6.70
N PRO A 294 10.63 35.72 -7.57
CA PRO A 294 9.30 36.17 -7.99
C PRO A 294 8.49 35.02 -8.60
N HIS A 295 7.33 34.73 -8.00
CA HIS A 295 6.47 33.59 -8.37
C HIS A 295 7.18 32.22 -8.30
N GLY A 296 8.25 32.09 -7.51
CA GLY A 296 9.06 30.88 -7.44
C GLY A 296 8.26 29.66 -7.02
N ALA A 297 7.50 29.76 -5.92
CA ALA A 297 6.63 28.68 -5.43
C ALA A 297 5.64 28.18 -6.49
N SER A 298 4.94 29.09 -7.18
CA SER A 298 3.98 28.71 -8.22
C SER A 298 4.66 28.07 -9.43
N ARG A 299 5.78 28.63 -9.90
CA ARG A 299 6.54 28.06 -11.03
C ARG A 299 7.09 26.69 -10.70
N TYR A 300 7.60 26.50 -9.49
CA TYR A 300 8.14 25.25 -8.97
C TYR A 300 7.08 24.15 -8.94
N VAL A 301 5.93 24.41 -8.32
CA VAL A 301 4.84 23.43 -8.23
C VAL A 301 4.28 23.10 -9.62
N LYS A 302 4.10 24.10 -10.49
CA LYS A 302 3.63 23.87 -11.86
C LYS A 302 4.62 23.05 -12.69
N SER A 303 5.93 23.34 -12.61
CA SER A 303 6.94 22.55 -13.31
C SER A 303 6.96 21.11 -12.80
N ARG A 304 6.73 20.92 -11.50
CA ARG A 304 6.65 19.58 -10.91
C ARG A 304 5.45 18.80 -11.45
N ILE A 305 4.26 19.39 -11.47
CA ILE A 305 3.04 18.74 -11.99
C ILE A 305 3.21 18.33 -13.45
N VAL A 306 3.77 19.20 -14.30
CA VAL A 306 4.00 18.87 -15.72
C VAL A 306 5.03 17.75 -15.87
N THR A 307 6.11 17.78 -15.09
CA THR A 307 7.09 16.67 -15.07
C THR A 307 6.45 15.35 -14.65
N GLN A 308 5.62 15.36 -13.60
CA GLN A 308 4.91 14.17 -13.14
C GLN A 308 3.91 13.66 -14.18
N ALA A 309 3.17 14.56 -14.84
CA ALA A 309 2.24 14.21 -15.91
C ALA A 309 2.93 13.48 -17.08
N LEU A 310 4.15 13.89 -17.43
CA LEU A 310 4.97 13.21 -18.44
C LEU A 310 5.43 11.82 -17.98
N ILE A 311 5.79 11.66 -16.70
CA ILE A 311 6.11 10.34 -16.12
C ILE A 311 4.85 9.46 -16.14
N GLY A 312 3.69 10.02 -15.81
CA GLY A 312 2.39 9.34 -15.80
C GLY A 312 2.02 8.67 -17.12
N ILE A 313 2.41 9.25 -18.26
CA ILE A 313 2.17 8.65 -19.59
C ILE A 313 2.86 7.29 -19.69
N VAL A 314 4.08 7.15 -19.15
CA VAL A 314 4.80 5.87 -19.16
C VAL A 314 4.19 4.91 -18.13
N LEU A 315 3.74 5.43 -16.99
CA LEU A 315 3.17 4.62 -15.91
C LEU A 315 1.86 3.93 -16.30
N ILE A 316 1.01 4.59 -17.08
CA ILE A 316 -0.28 4.01 -17.48
C ILE A 316 -0.13 2.85 -18.48
N ILE A 317 0.93 2.87 -19.31
CA ILE A 317 1.11 1.89 -20.39
C ILE A 317 1.26 0.48 -19.83
N ILE A 318 2.07 0.29 -18.79
CA ILE A 318 2.41 -1.06 -18.29
C ILE A 318 1.18 -1.78 -17.71
N PRO A 319 0.44 -1.25 -16.72
CA PRO A 319 -0.72 -1.94 -16.18
C PRO A 319 -1.81 -2.11 -17.24
N THR A 320 -2.00 -1.14 -18.14
CA THR A 320 -3.03 -1.25 -19.19
C THR A 320 -2.71 -2.38 -20.18
N ILE A 321 -1.45 -2.53 -20.61
CA ILE A 321 -1.06 -3.65 -21.49
C ILE A 321 -1.28 -4.98 -20.79
N VAL A 322 -0.88 -5.11 -19.52
CA VAL A 322 -1.05 -6.37 -18.79
C VAL A 322 -2.53 -6.69 -18.58
N LEU A 323 -3.34 -5.72 -18.17
CA LEU A 323 -4.78 -5.91 -18.01
C LEU A 323 -5.46 -6.22 -19.34
N ASN A 324 -5.04 -5.61 -20.45
CA ASN A 324 -5.57 -5.92 -21.78
C ASN A 324 -5.28 -7.37 -22.18
N LEU A 325 -4.06 -7.86 -21.89
CA LEU A 325 -3.68 -9.23 -22.17
C LEU A 325 -4.41 -10.25 -21.28
N LEU A 326 -4.70 -9.90 -20.02
CA LEU A 326 -5.32 -10.82 -19.05
C LEU A 326 -6.85 -10.83 -19.11
N LEU A 327 -7.47 -9.68 -19.38
CA LEU A 327 -8.92 -9.51 -19.43
C LEU A 327 -9.49 -9.59 -20.86
N GLU A 328 -8.62 -9.84 -21.84
CA GLU A 328 -8.97 -9.91 -23.27
C GLU A 328 -9.82 -8.71 -23.74
N MET A 329 -9.44 -7.51 -23.30
CA MET A 329 -10.21 -6.29 -23.56
C MET A 329 -10.29 -5.97 -25.05
N THR A 330 -11.42 -5.40 -25.46
CA THR A 330 -11.55 -4.79 -26.77
C THR A 330 -10.64 -3.55 -26.88
N PHE A 331 -10.35 -3.15 -28.12
CA PHE A 331 -9.57 -1.94 -28.37
C PHE A 331 -10.19 -0.68 -27.73
N LEU A 332 -11.53 -0.61 -27.71
CA LEU A 332 -12.25 0.52 -27.14
C LEU A 332 -12.10 0.57 -25.61
N GLU A 333 -12.27 -0.57 -24.94
CA GLU A 333 -12.09 -0.68 -23.49
C GLU A 333 -10.64 -0.36 -23.09
N THR A 334 -9.66 -0.81 -23.87
CA THR A 334 -8.26 -0.46 -23.67
C THR A 334 -8.04 1.06 -23.79
N LEU A 335 -8.61 1.71 -24.81
CA LEU A 335 -8.50 3.17 -24.98
C LEU A 335 -9.15 3.91 -23.81
N MET A 336 -10.32 3.44 -23.35
CA MET A 336 -11.03 4.00 -22.21
C MET A 336 -10.23 3.85 -20.92
N LEU A 337 -9.61 2.69 -20.70
CA LEU A 337 -8.75 2.45 -19.54
C LEU A 337 -7.49 3.34 -19.58
N ILE A 338 -6.85 3.51 -20.75
CA ILE A 338 -5.73 4.44 -20.88
C ILE A 338 -6.17 5.87 -20.55
N GLY A 339 -7.30 6.31 -21.10
CA GLY A 339 -7.82 7.66 -20.89
C GLY A 339 -8.17 7.93 -19.42
N LEU A 340 -9.06 7.13 -18.84
CA LEU A 340 -9.49 7.30 -17.45
C LEU A 340 -8.41 6.95 -16.44
N GLY A 341 -7.63 5.90 -16.69
CA GLY A 341 -6.51 5.54 -15.84
C GLY A 341 -5.44 6.64 -15.82
N TYR A 342 -5.13 7.27 -16.96
CA TYR A 342 -4.25 8.44 -16.98
C TYR A 342 -4.83 9.62 -16.20
N MET A 343 -6.14 9.89 -16.36
CA MET A 343 -6.80 10.94 -15.58
C MET A 343 -6.75 10.67 -14.07
N ALA A 344 -6.95 9.43 -13.63
CA ALA A 344 -6.84 9.03 -12.23
C ALA A 344 -5.41 9.18 -11.70
N ILE A 345 -4.40 8.73 -12.46
CA ILE A 345 -2.98 8.93 -12.14
C ILE A 345 -2.68 10.43 -11.99
N PHE A 346 -3.14 11.25 -12.94
CA PHE A 346 -2.93 12.70 -12.89
C PHE A 346 -3.63 13.34 -11.68
N GLY A 347 -4.85 12.92 -11.36
CA GLY A 347 -5.55 13.33 -10.14
C GLY A 347 -4.75 13.00 -8.88
N GLY A 348 -4.18 11.80 -8.81
CA GLY A 348 -3.32 11.36 -7.70
C GLY A 348 -2.05 12.21 -7.58
N MET A 349 -1.46 12.60 -8.71
CA MET A 349 -0.29 13.48 -8.76
C MET A 349 -0.61 14.89 -8.26
N LEU A 350 -1.79 15.43 -8.60
CA LEU A 350 -2.26 16.72 -8.08
C LEU A 350 -2.45 16.66 -6.58
N VAL A 351 -3.15 15.64 -6.07
CA VAL A 351 -3.35 15.43 -4.63
C VAL A 351 -2.00 15.33 -3.91
N SER A 352 -1.10 14.46 -4.37
CA SER A 352 0.19 14.25 -3.70
C SER A 352 1.09 15.49 -3.72
N THR A 353 1.12 16.21 -4.83
CA THR A 353 1.86 17.47 -4.93
C THR A 353 1.24 18.56 -4.07
N GLY A 354 -0.09 18.65 -4.00
CA GLY A 354 -0.79 19.62 -3.16
C GLY A 354 -0.58 19.38 -1.67
N VAL A 355 -0.71 18.12 -1.21
CA VAL A 355 -0.43 17.72 0.18
C VAL A 355 1.02 18.01 0.52
N THR A 356 1.97 17.61 -0.33
CA THR A 356 3.41 17.81 -0.06
C THR A 356 3.79 19.30 -0.09
N ALA A 357 3.19 20.11 -0.96
CA ALA A 357 3.40 21.56 -0.96
C ALA A 357 2.81 22.24 0.28
N GLY A 358 1.71 21.71 0.81
CA GLY A 358 1.05 22.22 2.01
C GLY A 358 1.75 21.85 3.32
N ASN A 359 2.53 20.77 3.32
CA ASN A 359 3.31 20.29 4.46
C ASN A 359 4.72 19.84 3.97
N PRO A 360 5.61 20.77 3.65
CA PRO A 360 6.91 20.44 3.05
C PRO A 360 7.75 19.59 4.00
N ASN A 361 8.25 18.46 3.50
CA ASN A 361 9.20 17.62 4.20
C ASN A 361 10.56 17.64 3.48
N TYR A 362 11.63 17.80 4.25
CA TYR A 362 13.00 17.63 3.76
C TYR A 362 13.31 16.12 3.66
N GLU A 363 14.36 15.72 2.96
CA GLU A 363 14.71 14.34 2.56
C GLU A 363 14.70 13.23 3.64
N ASP A 364 14.37 13.54 4.89
CA ASP A 364 14.12 12.58 5.95
C ASP A 364 12.82 11.80 5.73
N THR A 365 12.96 10.60 5.17
CA THR A 365 11.87 9.63 4.97
C THR A 365 11.36 9.02 6.28
N LYS A 366 12.10 9.18 7.40
CA LYS A 366 11.65 8.73 8.72
C LYS A 366 10.87 9.82 9.45
N SER A 367 10.83 11.04 8.93
CA SER A 367 10.09 12.13 9.54
C SER A 367 8.58 11.83 9.57
N PRO A 368 7.88 12.19 10.65
CA PRO A 368 6.42 12.06 10.72
C PRO A 368 5.72 12.79 9.56
N ALA A 369 6.26 13.96 9.15
CA ALA A 369 5.74 14.73 8.03
C ALA A 369 5.76 13.93 6.71
N HIS A 370 6.82 13.16 6.45
CA HIS A 370 6.87 12.28 5.27
C HIS A 370 5.76 11.23 5.30
N GLN A 371 5.58 10.56 6.45
CA GLN A 371 4.56 9.52 6.61
C GLN A 371 3.15 10.08 6.48
N THR A 372 2.89 11.23 7.11
CA THR A 372 1.61 11.94 6.98
C THR A 372 1.34 12.34 5.53
N ASN A 373 2.33 12.86 4.81
CA ASN A 373 2.15 13.25 3.41
C ASN A 373 1.81 12.04 2.53
N VAL A 374 2.52 10.92 2.69
CA VAL A 374 2.25 9.70 1.94
C VAL A 374 0.86 9.17 2.25
N MET A 375 0.52 9.01 3.54
CA MET A 375 -0.77 8.49 3.97
C MET A 375 -1.93 9.37 3.51
N MET A 376 -1.84 10.69 3.73
CA MET A 376 -2.87 11.65 3.33
C MET A 376 -3.02 11.68 1.80
N SER A 377 -1.93 11.62 1.04
CA SER A 377 -2.00 11.62 -0.42
C SER A 377 -2.72 10.39 -0.96
N VAL A 378 -2.40 9.20 -0.41
CA VAL A 378 -3.03 7.93 -0.82
C VAL A 378 -4.50 7.92 -0.40
N MET A 379 -4.79 8.19 0.88
CA MET A 379 -6.17 8.15 1.39
C MET A 379 -7.08 9.15 0.67
N ILE A 380 -6.63 10.39 0.43
CA ILE A 380 -7.44 11.37 -0.29
C ILE A 380 -7.65 10.92 -1.73
N ALA A 381 -6.62 10.43 -2.42
CA ALA A 381 -6.74 9.99 -3.81
C ALA A 381 -7.73 8.82 -3.95
N GLU A 382 -7.63 7.80 -3.10
CA GLU A 382 -8.52 6.63 -3.12
C GLU A 382 -9.94 6.99 -2.68
N PHE A 383 -10.09 7.75 -1.58
CA PHE A 383 -11.40 8.16 -1.08
C PHE A 383 -12.11 9.10 -2.05
N SER A 384 -11.39 9.85 -2.88
CA SER A 384 -12.02 10.68 -3.92
C SER A 384 -12.74 9.85 -4.98
N ILE A 385 -12.26 8.63 -5.26
CA ILE A 385 -12.87 7.73 -6.25
C ILE A 385 -13.90 6.83 -5.59
N ILE A 386 -13.50 6.10 -4.55
CA ILE A 386 -14.39 5.14 -3.86
C ILE A 386 -15.47 5.85 -3.05
N GLY A 387 -15.17 7.04 -2.50
CA GLY A 387 -16.10 7.80 -1.69
C GLY A 387 -17.36 8.22 -2.44
N VAL A 388 -17.34 8.31 -3.78
CA VAL A 388 -18.54 8.56 -4.57
C VAL A 388 -19.56 7.42 -4.42
N MET A 389 -19.10 6.17 -4.27
CA MET A 389 -19.99 5.04 -3.96
C MET A 389 -20.61 5.17 -2.56
N LEU A 390 -19.88 5.74 -1.60
CA LEU A 390 -20.42 5.99 -0.25
C LEU A 390 -21.42 7.16 -0.25
N VAL A 391 -21.24 8.15 -1.12
CA VAL A 391 -22.16 9.30 -1.25
C VAL A 391 -23.57 8.83 -1.62
N ASP A 392 -23.69 7.81 -2.46
CA ASP A 392 -25.00 7.23 -2.80
C ASP A 392 -25.74 6.71 -1.56
N ILE A 393 -25.06 5.99 -0.67
CA ILE A 393 -25.62 5.51 0.60
C ILE A 393 -26.16 6.69 1.44
N PHE A 394 -25.40 7.78 1.54
CA PHE A 394 -25.84 8.96 2.29
C PHE A 394 -27.01 9.69 1.62
N VAL A 395 -26.95 9.89 0.31
CA VAL A 395 -27.96 10.63 -0.45
C VAL A 395 -29.27 9.85 -0.53
N SER A 396 -29.21 8.53 -0.69
CA SER A 396 -30.39 7.66 -0.65
C SER A 396 -31.05 7.64 0.72
N ILE A 397 -30.27 7.46 1.81
CA ILE A 397 -30.84 7.40 3.17
C ILE A 397 -31.38 8.75 3.63
N VAL A 398 -30.65 9.85 3.40
CA VAL A 398 -30.97 11.17 3.98
C VAL A 398 -31.92 11.97 3.10
N LEU A 399 -31.72 11.93 1.78
CA LEU A 399 -32.45 12.77 0.83
C LEU A 399 -33.48 11.98 0.00
N ASN A 400 -33.50 10.64 0.11
CA ASN A 400 -34.34 9.76 -0.69
C ASN A 400 -34.17 9.99 -2.21
N ILE A 401 -32.94 10.28 -2.62
CA ILE A 401 -32.55 10.43 -4.03
C ILE A 401 -31.71 9.22 -4.39
N ASP A 402 -32.12 8.51 -5.44
CA ASP A 402 -31.35 7.40 -6.02
C ASP A 402 -30.24 7.96 -6.92
N PHE A 403 -29.04 8.12 -6.36
CA PHE A 403 -27.92 8.71 -7.10
C PHE A 403 -27.38 7.74 -8.15
N PHE A 404 -27.35 6.44 -7.86
CA PHE A 404 -27.04 5.41 -8.85
C PHE A 404 -28.02 5.42 -10.02
N GLY A 405 -29.32 5.56 -9.76
CA GLY A 405 -30.34 5.72 -10.81
C GLY A 405 -30.12 6.97 -11.66
N ILE A 406 -29.64 8.08 -11.09
CA ILE A 406 -29.27 9.27 -11.88
C ILE A 406 -28.07 8.97 -12.79
N VAL A 407 -27.04 8.30 -12.27
CA VAL A 407 -25.85 7.92 -13.06
C VAL A 407 -26.23 6.92 -14.15
N GLU A 408 -27.06 5.94 -13.84
CA GLU A 408 -27.63 4.96 -14.76
C GLU A 408 -28.38 5.64 -15.91
N ASN A 409 -29.19 6.66 -15.62
CA ASN A 409 -29.90 7.41 -16.66
C ASN A 409 -28.97 8.18 -17.62
N ILE A 410 -27.77 8.54 -17.17
CA ILE A 410 -26.80 9.30 -17.98
C ILE A 410 -25.88 8.37 -18.78
N PHE A 411 -25.36 7.32 -18.15
CA PHE A 411 -24.35 6.43 -18.73
C PHE A 411 -24.93 5.12 -19.28
N GLY A 412 -26.15 4.78 -18.87
CA GLY A 412 -26.85 3.53 -19.19
C GLY A 412 -26.68 2.43 -18.11
N PRO A 413 -27.61 1.46 -18.05
CA PRO A 413 -27.63 0.36 -17.08
C PRO A 413 -26.34 -0.46 -17.01
N GLY A 414 -25.68 -0.69 -18.15
CA GLY A 414 -24.45 -1.47 -18.21
C GLY A 414 -23.17 -0.70 -17.83
N ASN A 415 -23.26 0.63 -17.62
CA ASN A 415 -22.09 1.51 -17.48
C ASN A 415 -22.11 2.32 -16.17
N ILE A 416 -22.90 1.91 -15.18
CA ILE A 416 -23.03 2.64 -13.91
C ILE A 416 -21.66 2.81 -13.26
N MET A 417 -20.90 1.72 -13.14
CA MET A 417 -19.57 1.72 -12.52
C MET A 417 -18.56 2.58 -13.28
N PHE A 418 -18.66 2.66 -14.61
CA PHE A 418 -17.89 3.60 -15.41
C PHE A 418 -18.25 5.06 -15.08
N GLY A 419 -19.55 5.37 -15.02
CA GLY A 419 -20.04 6.69 -14.64
C GLY A 419 -19.58 7.10 -13.24
N MET A 420 -19.63 6.17 -12.30
CA MET A 420 -19.14 6.36 -10.92
C MET A 420 -17.63 6.63 -10.88
N ALA A 421 -16.84 5.86 -11.62
CA ALA A 421 -15.39 6.08 -11.73
C ALA A 421 -15.08 7.47 -12.33
N PHE A 422 -15.83 7.88 -13.36
CA PHE A 422 -15.68 9.19 -13.99
C PHE A 422 -15.99 10.34 -13.01
N ILE A 423 -17.10 10.26 -12.27
CA ILE A 423 -17.44 11.25 -11.23
C ILE A 423 -16.36 11.28 -10.13
N GLY A 424 -15.85 10.11 -9.73
CA GLY A 424 -14.74 9.98 -8.80
C GLY A 424 -13.47 10.67 -9.27
N ILE A 425 -13.11 10.53 -10.54
CA ILE A 425 -11.97 11.24 -11.15
C ILE A 425 -12.19 12.76 -11.11
N LEU A 426 -13.39 13.24 -11.45
CA LEU A 426 -13.70 14.67 -11.38
C LEU A 426 -13.58 15.20 -9.95
N ALA A 427 -14.11 14.47 -8.97
CA ALA A 427 -13.95 14.80 -7.55
C ALA A 427 -12.48 14.87 -7.14
N GLN A 428 -11.68 13.87 -7.55
CA GLN A 428 -10.25 13.82 -7.29
C GLN A 428 -9.50 15.00 -7.91
N TRP A 429 -9.86 15.41 -9.13
CA TRP A 429 -9.26 16.57 -9.79
C TRP A 429 -9.61 17.88 -9.10
N MET A 430 -10.86 18.05 -8.68
CA MET A 430 -11.28 19.22 -7.91
C MET A 430 -10.52 19.32 -6.59
N ILE A 431 -10.47 18.22 -5.82
CA ILE A 431 -9.75 18.15 -4.54
C ILE A 431 -8.26 18.40 -4.76
N GLY A 432 -7.64 17.70 -5.73
CA GLY A 432 -6.24 17.88 -6.08
C GLY A 432 -5.92 19.31 -6.50
N GLY A 433 -6.77 19.95 -7.31
CA GLY A 433 -6.63 21.34 -7.72
C GLY A 433 -6.68 22.31 -6.54
N ILE A 434 -7.62 22.12 -5.61
CA ILE A 434 -7.73 22.92 -4.36
C ILE A 434 -6.49 22.72 -3.49
N LEU A 435 -6.01 21.48 -3.32
CA LEU A 435 -4.81 21.16 -2.55
C LEU A 435 -3.55 21.78 -3.17
N VAL A 436 -3.41 21.74 -4.50
CA VAL A 436 -2.30 22.41 -5.20
C VAL A 436 -2.36 23.92 -5.00
N TRP A 437 -3.54 24.52 -5.13
CA TRP A 437 -3.69 25.97 -4.96
C TRP A 437 -3.39 26.42 -3.53
N THR A 438 -3.93 25.72 -2.53
CA THR A 438 -3.64 26.00 -1.12
C THR A 438 -2.18 25.69 -0.77
N GLY A 439 -1.62 24.62 -1.30
CA GLY A 439 -0.21 24.25 -1.14
C GLY A 439 0.75 25.29 -1.70
N ILE A 440 0.48 25.83 -2.90
CA ILE A 440 1.27 26.94 -3.47
C ILE A 440 1.25 28.17 -2.55
N ARG A 441 0.08 28.53 -2.02
CA ARG A 441 -0.06 29.67 -1.10
C ARG A 441 0.72 29.46 0.19
N LYS A 442 0.63 28.27 0.78
CA LYS A 442 1.39 27.92 1.98
C LYS A 442 2.89 27.93 1.72
N LEU A 443 3.34 27.33 0.62
CA LEU A 443 4.76 27.31 0.25
C LEU A 443 5.32 28.73 0.01
N SER A 444 4.49 29.66 -0.45
CA SER A 444 4.88 31.07 -0.61
C SER A 444 4.88 31.89 0.69
N SER A 445 4.33 31.36 1.79
CA SER A 445 4.32 32.04 3.08
C SER A 445 5.65 31.81 3.83
N PRO A 446 6.25 32.84 4.44
CA PRO A 446 7.49 32.73 5.23
C PRO A 446 7.32 31.97 6.56
N ASP A 447 6.09 31.66 6.97
CA ASP A 447 5.77 31.06 8.28
C ASP A 447 5.97 29.52 8.35
N ASN A 448 6.44 28.86 7.28
CA ASN A 448 6.57 27.41 7.17
C ASN A 448 8.01 26.88 7.25
#